data_AF-A0A515DDZ3-F1
#
_entry.id   AF-A0A515DDZ3-F1
#
_cell.length_a   1.000
_cell.length_b   1.000
_cell.length_c   1.000
_cell.angle_alpha   90.00
_cell.angle_beta   90.00
_cell.angle_gamma   90.00
#
_symmetry.space_group_name_H-M   'P 1'
#
loop_
_entity.id
_entity.type
_entity.pdbx_description
1 polymer ?
#
loop_
_entity_poly.entity_id
_entity_poly.type
_entity_poly.pdbx_seq_one_letter_code
_entity_poly.pdbx_strand_id
1 'polypeptide(L)'
;MVEYSVITEGRNHLGEVPLWSERTQTLWWVDVIRCALHGFEPSTGRTHCAVVRGERLGSIALREDGGLLLATSEGIDTYDPQSGTQTYFAGRSNWRLRNATTTGVATARAASGSGR
;
A
#
# COMPACT_ATOMS: atom_id res chain seq x y z
N MET A 1 -6.53 22.72 22.97
CA MET A 1 -5.21 22.81 22.33
C MET A 1 -4.98 21.47 21.64
N VAL A 2 -4.55 21.47 20.37
CA VAL A 2 -4.24 20.23 19.66
C VAL A 2 -2.75 20.00 19.77
N GLU A 3 -2.34 18.83 20.25
CA GLU A 3 -0.94 18.43 20.30
C GLU A 3 -0.59 17.61 19.05
N TYR A 4 0.64 17.79 18.57
CA TYR A 4 1.18 17.06 17.42
C TYR A 4 2.54 16.48 17.80
N SER A 5 2.83 15.28 17.30
CA SER A 5 4.12 14.62 17.47
C SER A 5 4.53 13.96 16.16
N VAL A 6 5.84 13.82 15.97
CA VAL A 6 6.42 13.09 14.84
C VAL A 6 6.42 11.62 15.19
N ILE A 7 5.66 10.82 14.44
CA ILE A 7 5.54 9.36 14.67
C ILE A 7 6.70 8.55 14.08
N THR A 8 7.43 9.11 13.10
CA THR A 8 8.58 8.46 12.47
C THR A 8 9.50 9.49 11.83
N GLU A 9 10.81 9.24 11.87
CA GLU A 9 11.81 10.02 11.11
C GLU A 9 11.89 9.59 9.63
N GLY A 10 10.93 8.79 9.16
CA GLY A 10 10.88 8.19 7.83
C GLY A 10 11.25 9.17 6.72
N ARG A 11 12.48 9.03 6.19
CA ARG A 11 13.02 9.89 5.11
C ARG A 11 12.48 9.47 3.75
N ASN A 12 11.16 9.50 3.58
CA ASN A 12 10.54 9.19 2.29
C ASN A 12 10.98 10.19 1.23
N HIS A 13 11.15 9.71 0.00
CA HIS A 13 11.45 10.60 -1.12
C HIS A 13 10.16 11.31 -1.54
N LEU A 14 9.07 10.54 -1.63
CA LEU A 14 7.72 11.07 -1.79
C LEU A 14 6.74 10.19 -1.01
N GLY A 15 6.51 10.56 0.25
CA GLY A 15 5.57 9.89 1.15
C GLY A 15 4.13 10.30 0.84
N GLU A 16 3.27 9.33 0.52
CA GLU A 16 1.90 9.57 0.06
C GLU A 16 0.93 8.49 0.57
N VAL A 17 -0.37 8.72 0.40
CA VAL A 17 -1.44 7.74 0.66
C VAL A 17 -1.46 7.23 2.11
N PRO A 18 -1.58 8.12 3.12
CA PRO A 18 -1.81 7.67 4.49
C PRO A 18 -3.15 6.92 4.56
N LEU A 19 -3.10 5.66 4.99
CA LEU A 19 -4.24 4.75 5.05
C LEU A 19 -4.26 4.03 6.39
N TRP A 20 -5.27 4.31 7.21
CA TRP A 20 -5.45 3.64 8.49
C TRP A 20 -6.20 2.32 8.33
N SER A 21 -5.66 1.25 8.92
CA SER A 21 -6.31 -0.06 9.04
C SER A 21 -6.84 -0.25 10.45
N GLU A 22 -8.15 -0.13 10.64
CA GLU A 22 -8.79 -0.39 11.93
C GLU A 22 -8.58 -1.82 12.42
N ARG A 23 -8.54 -2.79 11.50
CA ARG A 23 -8.36 -4.21 11.86
C ARG A 23 -6.98 -4.50 12.44
N THR A 24 -5.93 -3.88 11.88
CA THR A 24 -4.55 -4.15 12.30
C THR A 24 -3.96 -3.04 13.16
N GLN A 25 -4.72 -1.97 13.41
CA GLN A 25 -4.28 -0.76 14.12
C GLN A 25 -2.95 -0.24 13.54
N THR A 26 -2.88 -0.15 12.21
CA THR A 26 -1.67 0.22 11.48
C THR A 26 -1.95 1.36 10.52
N LEU A 27 -1.13 2.40 10.57
CA LEU A 27 -1.10 3.45 9.55
C LEU A 27 -0.16 3.00 8.44
N TRP A 28 -0.68 2.83 7.22
CA TRP A 28 0.08 2.50 6.02
C TRP A 28 0.31 3.74 5.17
N TRP A 29 1.42 3.77 4.44
CA TRP A 29 1.68 4.79 3.42
C TRP A 29 2.74 4.29 2.43
N VAL A 30 2.92 5.01 1.32
CA VAL A 30 3.84 4.63 0.25
C VAL A 30 4.98 5.64 0.13
N ASP A 31 6.19 5.17 -0.19
CA ASP A 31 7.24 5.99 -0.81
C ASP A 31 7.20 5.74 -2.31
N VAL A 32 6.58 6.65 -3.06
CA VAL A 32 6.27 6.45 -4.49
C VAL A 32 7.54 6.26 -5.30
N ILE A 33 8.58 7.05 -5.03
CA ILE A 33 9.81 7.03 -5.83
C ILE A 33 10.69 5.83 -5.47
N ARG A 34 10.72 5.40 -4.21
CA ARG A 34 11.48 4.22 -3.79
C ARG A 34 10.73 2.89 -3.94
N CYS A 35 9.46 2.93 -4.37
CA CYS A 35 8.59 1.77 -4.45
C CYS A 35 8.57 0.99 -3.11
N ALA A 36 8.39 1.72 -2.01
CA ALA A 36 8.36 1.13 -0.68
C ALA A 36 6.99 1.30 -0.03
N LEU A 37 6.51 0.24 0.61
CA LEU A 37 5.34 0.25 1.47
C LEU A 37 5.81 0.39 2.92
N HIS A 38 5.31 1.40 3.59
CA HIS A 38 5.55 1.65 5.00
C HIS A 38 4.32 1.36 5.83
N GLY A 39 4.55 1.05 7.10
CA GLY A 39 3.48 1.11 8.08
C GLY A 39 3.97 1.25 9.51
N PHE A 40 3.09 1.79 10.34
CA PHE A 40 3.37 2.19 11.72
C PHE A 40 2.27 1.69 12.64
N GLU A 41 2.68 1.06 13.74
CA GLU A 41 1.81 0.57 14.80
C GLU A 41 1.97 1.47 16.04
N PRO A 42 0.97 2.31 16.38
CA PRO A 42 1.09 3.26 17.48
C PRO A 42 1.27 2.62 18.86
N SER A 43 0.66 1.45 19.09
CA SER A 43 0.71 0.74 20.39
C SER A 43 2.12 0.30 20.76
N THR A 44 2.96 -0.03 19.77
CA THR A 44 4.32 -0.53 19.96
C THR A 44 5.39 0.47 19.52
N GLY A 45 5.00 1.54 18.80
CA GLY A 45 5.92 2.47 18.15
C GLY A 45 6.68 1.86 16.98
N ARG A 46 6.34 0.64 16.55
CA ARG A 46 7.09 -0.07 15.50
C ARG A 46 6.73 0.49 14.13
N THR A 47 7.76 0.74 13.34
CA THR A 47 7.63 1.01 11.91
C THR A 47 8.17 -0.19 11.13
N HIS A 48 7.47 -0.61 10.09
CA HIS A 48 7.98 -1.56 9.10
C HIS A 48 8.07 -0.90 7.73
N CYS A 49 8.98 -1.38 6.90
CA CYS A 49 9.18 -0.93 5.52
C CYS A 49 9.49 -2.15 4.66
N ALA A 50 8.82 -2.27 3.51
CA ALA A 50 9.06 -3.30 2.53
C ALA A 50 9.18 -2.67 1.14
N VAL A 51 10.25 -3.01 0.41
CA VAL A 51 10.33 -2.70 -1.01
C VAL A 51 9.42 -3.68 -1.75
N VAL A 52 8.54 -3.15 -2.60
CA VAL A 52 7.61 -3.96 -3.38
C VAL A 52 8.10 -4.08 -4.83
N ARG A 53 7.69 -5.15 -5.51
CA ARG A 53 7.97 -5.36 -6.92
C ARG A 53 7.17 -4.38 -7.78
N GLY A 54 7.77 -3.97 -8.88
CA GLY A 54 7.20 -3.03 -9.86
C GLY A 54 7.87 -1.66 -9.82
N GLU A 55 7.46 -0.79 -10.73
CA GLU A 55 7.87 0.61 -10.77
C GLU A 55 6.79 1.52 -10.17
N ARG A 56 7.19 2.48 -9.33
CA ARG A 56 6.32 3.49 -8.69
C ARG A 56 5.06 2.93 -8.02
N LEU A 57 5.13 2.68 -6.71
CA LEU A 57 3.96 2.36 -5.90
C LEU A 57 3.13 3.63 -5.67
N GLY A 58 2.08 3.82 -6.45
CA GLY A 58 1.30 5.08 -6.47
C GLY A 58 0.08 5.06 -5.56
N SER A 59 -0.48 3.90 -5.25
CA SER A 59 -1.65 3.80 -4.37
C SER A 59 -1.73 2.43 -3.70
N ILE A 60 -2.45 2.38 -2.58
CA ILE A 60 -2.75 1.19 -1.81
C ILE A 60 -4.20 1.17 -1.36
N ALA A 61 -4.73 -0.02 -1.17
CA ALA A 61 -6.06 -0.24 -0.61
C ALA A 61 -6.06 -1.41 0.37
N LEU A 62 -6.86 -1.33 1.43
CA LEU A 62 -7.08 -2.46 2.32
C LEU A 62 -7.98 -3.49 1.64
N ARG A 63 -7.66 -4.77 1.81
CA ARG A 63 -8.51 -5.85 1.36
C ARG A 63 -9.42 -6.34 2.47
N GLU A 64 -10.68 -6.64 2.16
CA GLU A 64 -11.65 -7.19 3.12
C GLU A 64 -11.14 -8.48 3.76
N ASP A 65 -10.52 -9.37 2.99
CA ASP A 65 -10.01 -10.68 3.44
C ASP A 65 -8.64 -10.62 4.16
N GLY A 66 -7.96 -9.47 4.15
CA GLY A 66 -6.62 -9.35 4.75
C GLY A 66 -5.58 -8.82 3.77
N GLY A 67 -4.60 -8.08 4.29
CA GLY A 67 -3.52 -7.50 3.48
C GLY A 67 -3.96 -6.29 2.64
N LEU A 68 -3.17 -6.01 1.60
CA LEU A 68 -3.32 -4.82 0.75
C LEU A 68 -3.42 -5.17 -0.73
N LEU A 69 -4.02 -4.27 -1.49
CA LEU A 69 -3.78 -4.14 -2.93
C LEU A 69 -2.75 -3.04 -3.15
N LEU A 70 -1.83 -3.28 -4.06
CA LEU A 70 -0.77 -2.37 -4.46
C LEU A 70 -0.99 -1.96 -5.91
N ALA A 71 -1.16 -0.67 -6.16
CA ALA A 71 -1.22 -0.13 -7.51
C ALA A 71 0.16 0.41 -7.90
N THR A 72 0.83 -0.32 -8.78
CA THR A 72 2.12 0.08 -9.36
C THR A 72 1.93 0.50 -10.82
N SER A 73 2.93 1.17 -11.39
CA SER A 73 2.89 1.51 -12.81
C SER A 73 2.87 0.29 -13.76
N GLU A 74 3.11 -0.91 -13.22
CA GLU A 74 3.08 -2.18 -13.94
C GLU A 74 1.79 -2.97 -13.74
N GLY A 75 0.90 -2.55 -12.85
CA GLY A 75 -0.40 -3.20 -12.62
C GLY A 75 -0.85 -3.15 -11.17
N ILE A 76 -1.73 -4.09 -10.82
CA ILE A 76 -2.26 -4.28 -9.48
C ILE A 76 -1.77 -5.63 -8.96
N ASP A 77 -1.22 -5.63 -7.75
CA ASP A 77 -0.81 -6.82 -7.03
C ASP A 77 -1.54 -6.90 -5.68
N THR A 78 -1.76 -8.10 -5.17
CA THR A 78 -2.06 -8.31 -3.76
C THR A 78 -0.77 -8.39 -2.94
N TYR A 79 -0.84 -7.98 -1.69
CA TYR A 79 0.28 -8.02 -0.74
C TYR A 79 -0.19 -8.51 0.62
N ASP A 80 0.53 -9.48 1.18
CA ASP A 80 0.37 -9.93 2.56
C ASP A 80 1.52 -9.40 3.42
N PRO A 81 1.25 -8.47 4.36
CA PRO A 81 2.26 -7.95 5.27
C PRO A 81 2.90 -8.96 6.21
N GLN A 82 2.23 -10.08 6.53
CA GLN A 82 2.76 -11.07 7.46
C GLN A 82 3.85 -11.90 6.81
N SER A 83 3.62 -12.35 5.58
CA SER A 83 4.61 -13.14 4.83
C SER A 83 5.53 -12.29 3.93
N GLY A 84 5.17 -11.03 3.66
CA GLY A 84 5.80 -10.20 2.64
C GLY A 84 5.49 -10.64 1.21
N THR A 85 4.50 -11.53 1.03
CA THR A 85 4.18 -12.10 -0.29
C THR A 85 3.42 -11.10 -1.13
N GLN A 86 3.99 -10.78 -2.29
CA GLN A 86 3.34 -10.01 -3.34
C GLN A 86 2.95 -10.93 -4.50
N THR A 87 1.68 -10.90 -4.90
CA THR A 87 1.12 -11.74 -5.97
C THR A 87 0.40 -10.89 -6.99
N TYR A 88 0.70 -11.14 -8.26
CA TYR A 88 0.05 -10.43 -9.36
C TYR A 88 -1.47 -10.68 -9.37
N PHE A 89 -2.23 -9.60 -9.54
CA PHE A 89 -3.69 -9.64 -9.59
C PHE A 89 -4.22 -9.22 -10.97
N ALA A 90 -3.80 -8.07 -11.50
CA ALA A 90 -4.28 -7.57 -12.80
C ALA A 90 -3.31 -6.56 -13.45
N GLY A 91 -3.41 -6.39 -14.77
CA GLY A 91 -2.73 -5.30 -15.50
C GLY A 91 -1.38 -5.60 -16.17
N ARG A 92 -1.11 -6.78 -16.75
CA ARG A 92 0.06 -6.97 -17.63
C ARG A 92 -0.29 -7.35 -19.08
N SER A 93 0.51 -6.77 -20.00
CA SER A 93 0.27 -6.39 -21.41
C SER A 93 -0.61 -5.13 -21.58
N ASN A 94 -0.08 -4.10 -22.27
CA ASN A 94 -0.62 -2.75 -22.57
C ASN A 94 -0.98 -1.77 -21.41
N TRP A 95 -0.82 -2.16 -20.15
CA TRP A 95 -1.01 -1.24 -19.01
C TRP A 95 0.00 -0.08 -18.99
N ARG A 96 -0.53 1.13 -18.79
CA ARG A 96 0.24 2.36 -18.57
C ARG A 96 -0.52 3.18 -17.53
N LEU A 97 -0.04 3.22 -16.28
CA LEU A 97 -0.45 4.30 -15.37
C LEU A 97 0.12 5.62 -15.91
N ARG A 98 -0.72 6.36 -16.63
CA ARG A 98 -0.44 7.73 -17.04
C ARG A 98 -1.06 8.64 -15.98
N ASN A 99 -0.20 9.22 -15.15
CA ASN A 99 -0.52 10.12 -14.03
C ASN A 99 -1.08 9.39 -12.79
N ALA A 100 -0.19 9.06 -11.85
CA ALA A 100 -0.57 8.66 -10.50
C ALA A 100 -1.05 9.90 -9.72
N THR A 101 -2.28 10.35 -9.97
CA THR A 101 -2.92 11.37 -9.12
C THR A 101 -3.60 10.65 -7.96
N THR A 102 -3.05 10.87 -6.77
CA THR A 102 -3.20 10.07 -5.53
C THR A 102 -4.49 10.30 -4.75
N THR A 103 -5.55 10.81 -5.37
CA THR A 103 -6.74 11.30 -4.64
C THR A 103 -7.90 10.32 -4.73
N GLY A 104 -7.81 9.19 -4.03
CA GLY A 104 -8.95 8.29 -3.88
C GLY A 104 -8.67 7.13 -2.95
N VAL A 105 -9.35 7.09 -1.80
CA VAL A 105 -9.47 5.87 -1.00
C VAL A 105 -10.35 4.92 -1.79
N ALA A 106 -9.77 3.84 -2.32
CA ALA A 106 -10.51 2.78 -2.98
C ALA A 106 -10.60 1.58 -2.02
N THR A 107 -11.81 1.08 -1.76
CA THR A 107 -11.99 -0.28 -1.24
C THR A 107 -12.24 -1.18 -2.45
N ALA A 108 -11.37 -2.16 -2.68
CA ALA A 108 -11.52 -3.10 -3.79
C ALA A 108 -11.88 -4.48 -3.25
N ARG A 109 -12.98 -5.02 -3.79
CA ARG A 109 -13.45 -6.38 -3.54
C ARG A 109 -12.81 -7.29 -4.57
N ALA A 110 -11.96 -8.22 -4.15
CA ALA A 110 -11.51 -9.27 -5.04
C ALA A 110 -12.71 -10.17 -5.37
N ALA A 111 -13.06 -10.26 -6.66
CA ALA A 111 -14.03 -11.26 -7.10
C ALA A 111 -13.38 -12.64 -6.96
N SER A 112 -13.97 -13.51 -6.14
CA SER A 112 -13.58 -14.92 -6.06
C SER A 112 -13.84 -15.58 -7.42
N GLY A 113 -12.82 -15.70 -8.26
CA GLY A 113 -12.89 -16.48 -9.48
C GLY A 113 -12.94 -17.96 -9.11
N SER A 114 -14.13 -18.57 -9.20
CA SER A 114 -14.24 -20.03 -9.21
C SER A 114 -13.59 -20.55 -10.49
N GLY A 115 -12.56 -21.38 -10.33
CA GLY A 115 -11.84 -22.00 -11.43
C GLY A 115 -12.75 -22.77 -12.39
N ARG A 116 -12.29 -22.86 -13.63
CA ARG A 116 -12.60 -23.94 -14.56
C ARG A 116 -11.30 -24.62 -14.93
#